data_AF-A0A7V0L328-F1
#
_entry.id   AF-A0A7V0L328-F1
#
_cell.length_a   1.000
_cell.length_b   1.000
_cell.length_c   1.000
_cell.angle_alpha   90.00
_cell.angle_beta   90.00
_cell.angle_gamma   90.00
#
_symmetry.space_group_name_H-M   'P 1'
#
loop_
_entity.id
_entity.type
_entity.pdbx_description
1 polymer ?
#
loop_
_entity_poly.entity_id
_entity_poly.type
_entity_poly.pdbx_seq_one_letter_code
_entity_poly.pdbx_strand_id
1 'polypeptide(L)'
;MIKEMFSYKGKLAHLVPEKQIKAYSNLHRFLCKKQAAHEIPTHASDYLCGNELAKKIYQKKYFLKDLNGNLLESRPEDTFVRISAAIASVEPDEDKQKEWSLAFYKDLYDGVFVPGGRVIAGAGDLYRLKTLANCFASLIEGDNIESIYKSAYECARTYSFGGGIGVDISILRPKDSVVHNASDRSTGAVSFMDLFSLTTGLIGQSGRRGALMITIDVKHPDILDFIQVKKKANWISRQIMEQINWSGKFDEQQLKEIETQVIENTQIRFANISIKVTDEFMQAVDEQYRFGKNKILLYKKNSKKTVRTAYLEDVTHYSIAMPCKDISQYELLQSFDSFE
;
A
#
# COMPACT_ATOMS: atom_id res chain seq x y z
N MET A 1 -21.44 -14.71 -23.90
CA MET A 1 -20.37 -13.82 -23.40
C MET A 1 -19.66 -14.40 -22.17
N ILE A 2 -20.20 -14.39 -20.93
CA ILE A 2 -19.49 -14.99 -19.75
C ILE A 2 -19.06 -16.46 -19.94
N LYS A 3 -19.81 -17.26 -20.71
CA LYS A 3 -19.46 -18.67 -21.00
C LYS A 3 -18.06 -18.82 -21.62
N GLU A 4 -17.62 -17.87 -22.44
CA GLU A 4 -16.32 -17.90 -23.11
C GLU A 4 -15.16 -17.73 -22.12
N MET A 5 -15.41 -17.09 -20.97
CA MET A 5 -14.42 -16.92 -19.91
C MET A 5 -13.98 -18.27 -19.32
N PHE A 6 -14.93 -19.20 -19.14
CA PHE A 6 -14.64 -20.52 -18.56
C PHE A 6 -13.84 -21.43 -19.50
N SER A 7 -13.90 -21.18 -20.80
CA SER A 7 -13.06 -21.88 -21.79
C SER A 7 -11.71 -21.20 -22.03
N TYR A 8 -11.48 -20.00 -21.47
CA TYR A 8 -10.27 -19.24 -21.71
C TYR A 8 -9.07 -19.82 -20.95
N LYS A 9 -8.02 -20.22 -21.68
CA LYS A 9 -6.78 -20.76 -21.12
C LYS A 9 -5.72 -19.65 -21.00
N GLY A 10 -5.92 -18.75 -20.04
CA GLY A 10 -4.97 -17.67 -19.70
C GLY A 10 -3.93 -18.05 -18.64
N LYS A 11 -3.10 -17.10 -18.22
CA LYS A 11 -2.10 -17.30 -17.14
C LYS A 11 -2.73 -17.83 -15.84
N LEU A 12 -3.95 -17.39 -15.51
CA LEU A 12 -4.67 -17.86 -14.32
C LEU A 12 -5.11 -19.34 -14.44
N ALA A 13 -5.38 -19.84 -15.65
CA ALA A 13 -5.80 -21.22 -15.87
C ALA A 13 -4.71 -22.24 -15.48
N HIS A 14 -3.45 -21.80 -15.40
CA HIS A 14 -2.34 -22.63 -14.90
C HIS A 14 -2.20 -22.60 -13.37
N LEU A 15 -2.85 -21.67 -12.69
CA LEU A 15 -2.79 -21.50 -11.23
C LEU A 15 -4.03 -22.06 -10.52
N VAL A 16 -5.18 -22.10 -11.19
CA VAL A 16 -6.44 -22.59 -10.64
C VAL A 16 -6.74 -23.98 -11.22
N PRO A 17 -6.97 -25.02 -10.38
CA PRO A 17 -7.27 -26.36 -10.86
C PRO A 17 -8.51 -26.43 -11.76
N GLU A 18 -8.48 -27.25 -12.82
CA GLU A 18 -9.62 -27.42 -13.74
C GLU A 18 -10.91 -27.86 -13.03
N LYS A 19 -10.80 -28.71 -12.01
CA LYS A 19 -11.94 -29.13 -11.17
C LYS A 19 -12.64 -27.92 -10.54
N GLN A 20 -11.87 -26.95 -10.04
CA GLN A 20 -12.40 -25.74 -9.43
C GLN A 20 -13.03 -24.81 -10.47
N ILE A 21 -12.41 -24.66 -11.65
CA ILE A 21 -13.00 -23.87 -12.76
C ILE A 21 -14.36 -24.46 -13.17
N LYS A 22 -14.46 -25.80 -13.23
CA LYS A 22 -15.72 -26.50 -13.54
C LYS A 22 -16.77 -26.28 -12.44
N ALA A 23 -16.38 -26.39 -11.17
CA ALA A 23 -17.26 -26.09 -10.02
C ALA A 23 -17.79 -24.65 -10.10
N TYR A 24 -16.89 -23.67 -10.28
CA TYR A 24 -17.26 -22.27 -10.45
C TYR A 24 -18.23 -22.06 -11.63
N SER A 25 -17.96 -22.66 -12.79
CA SER A 25 -18.86 -22.58 -13.96
C SER A 25 -20.26 -23.12 -13.67
N ASN A 26 -20.34 -24.24 -12.95
CA ASN A 26 -21.61 -24.85 -12.57
C ASN A 26 -22.39 -24.00 -11.57
N LEU A 27 -21.71 -23.47 -10.54
CA LEU A 27 -22.31 -22.58 -9.55
C LEU A 27 -22.80 -21.27 -10.16
N HIS A 28 -22.00 -20.66 -11.03
CA HIS A 28 -22.41 -19.45 -11.73
C HIS A 28 -23.68 -19.72 -12.56
N ARG A 29 -23.76 -20.86 -13.26
CA ARG A 29 -24.97 -21.24 -14.02
C ARG A 29 -26.16 -21.50 -13.10
N PHE A 30 -25.94 -22.13 -11.96
CA PHE A 30 -26.96 -22.40 -10.95
C PHE A 30 -27.55 -21.11 -10.39
N LEU A 31 -26.71 -20.17 -9.94
CA LEU A 31 -27.16 -18.88 -9.41
C LEU A 31 -27.86 -18.05 -10.48
N CYS A 32 -27.35 -17.98 -11.72
CA CYS A 32 -28.06 -17.28 -12.80
C CYS A 32 -29.46 -17.88 -13.08
N LYS A 33 -29.62 -19.20 -13.01
CA LYS A 33 -30.94 -19.84 -13.16
C LYS A 33 -31.89 -19.44 -12.04
N LYS A 34 -31.43 -19.48 -10.78
CA LYS A 34 -32.23 -19.04 -9.64
C LYS A 34 -32.59 -17.56 -9.73
N GLN A 35 -31.65 -16.72 -10.17
CA GLN A 35 -31.89 -15.30 -10.38
C GLN A 35 -32.97 -15.06 -11.43
N ALA A 36 -32.90 -15.76 -12.57
CA ALA A 36 -33.89 -15.66 -13.65
C ALA A 36 -35.27 -16.23 -13.27
N ALA A 37 -35.31 -17.23 -12.39
CA ALA A 37 -36.53 -17.81 -11.83
C ALA A 37 -37.09 -17.03 -10.63
N HIS A 38 -36.47 -15.91 -10.24
CA HIS A 38 -36.81 -15.14 -9.05
C HIS A 38 -36.78 -15.95 -7.72
N GLU A 39 -35.97 -17.00 -7.66
CA GLU A 39 -35.75 -17.82 -6.47
C GLU A 39 -34.69 -17.23 -5.51
N ILE A 40 -33.90 -16.26 -5.98
CA ILE A 40 -33.02 -15.42 -5.17
C ILE A 40 -33.35 -13.95 -5.43
N PRO A 41 -33.20 -13.08 -4.42
CA PRO A 41 -33.70 -11.71 -4.50
C PRO A 41 -32.92 -10.90 -5.55
N THR A 42 -33.64 -10.07 -6.30
CA THR A 42 -33.07 -9.08 -7.22
C THR A 42 -33.86 -7.78 -7.07
N HIS A 43 -33.22 -6.62 -7.25
CA HIS A 43 -33.98 -5.37 -7.24
C HIS A 43 -34.77 -5.21 -8.53
N ALA A 44 -36.06 -4.89 -8.41
CA ALA A 44 -36.98 -4.77 -9.54
C ALA A 44 -36.63 -3.63 -10.51
N SER A 45 -35.97 -2.58 -10.01
CA SER A 45 -35.62 -1.38 -10.80
C SER A 45 -34.12 -1.09 -10.79
N ASP A 46 -33.53 -0.86 -9.62
CA ASP A 46 -32.12 -0.46 -9.49
C ASP A 46 -31.60 -0.70 -8.06
N TYR A 47 -30.65 -1.62 -7.89
CA TYR A 47 -29.94 -1.82 -6.61
C TYR A 47 -29.29 -0.53 -6.11
N LEU A 48 -28.84 0.33 -7.03
CA LEU A 48 -28.09 1.55 -6.70
C LEU A 48 -29.02 2.75 -6.47
N CYS A 49 -30.34 2.57 -6.48
CA CYS A 49 -31.34 3.61 -6.20
C CYS A 49 -31.10 4.93 -6.95
N GLY A 50 -30.71 4.87 -8.24
CA GLY A 50 -30.45 6.06 -9.04
C GLY A 50 -29.08 6.72 -8.79
N ASN A 51 -28.18 6.13 -8.01
CA ASN A 51 -26.88 6.70 -7.71
C ASN A 51 -25.93 6.62 -8.92
N GLU A 52 -25.87 7.70 -9.68
CA GLU A 52 -25.05 7.81 -10.90
C GLU A 52 -23.55 7.65 -10.66
N LEU A 53 -23.04 8.08 -9.50
CA LEU A 53 -21.62 7.87 -9.15
C LEU A 53 -21.33 6.39 -8.95
N ALA A 54 -22.18 5.69 -8.21
CA ALA A 54 -22.04 4.26 -7.97
C ALA A 54 -22.15 3.47 -9.27
N LYS A 55 -23.12 3.80 -10.14
CA LYS A 55 -23.26 3.17 -11.47
C LYS A 55 -21.98 3.30 -12.30
N LYS A 56 -21.42 4.52 -12.38
CA LYS A 56 -20.15 4.78 -13.08
C LYS A 56 -18.98 4.01 -12.46
N ILE A 57 -18.93 3.89 -11.14
CA ILE A 57 -17.91 3.11 -10.44
C ILE A 57 -18.01 1.63 -10.81
N TYR A 58 -19.22 1.04 -10.78
CA TYR A 58 -19.43 -0.36 -11.15
C TYR A 58 -18.99 -0.63 -12.59
N GLN A 59 -19.50 0.15 -13.55
CA GLN A 59 -19.14 0.01 -14.98
C GLN A 59 -17.64 0.19 -15.25
N LYS A 60 -16.99 1.14 -14.55
CA LYS A 60 -15.58 1.43 -14.78
C LYS A 60 -14.67 0.41 -14.10
N LYS A 61 -14.99 -0.02 -12.87
CA LYS A 61 -14.05 -0.69 -11.96
C LYS A 61 -14.44 -2.10 -11.52
N TYR A 62 -15.72 -2.44 -11.44
CA TYR A 62 -16.17 -3.67 -10.78
C TYR A 62 -16.80 -4.68 -11.72
N PHE A 63 -17.56 -4.22 -12.71
CA PHE A 63 -18.12 -5.09 -13.72
C PHE A 63 -17.03 -5.78 -14.51
N LEU A 64 -17.19 -7.08 -14.63
CA LEU A 64 -16.28 -7.92 -15.40
C LEU A 64 -16.31 -7.49 -16.87
N LYS A 65 -15.13 -7.52 -17.51
CA LYS A 65 -14.97 -7.17 -18.93
C LYS A 65 -14.32 -8.33 -19.68
N ASP A 66 -14.77 -8.58 -20.89
CA ASP A 66 -14.08 -9.50 -21.80
C ASP A 66 -12.71 -8.94 -22.24
N LEU A 67 -12.00 -9.67 -23.10
CA LEU A 67 -10.69 -9.25 -23.63
C LEU A 67 -10.77 -8.04 -24.57
N ASN A 68 -11.94 -7.78 -25.17
CA ASN A 68 -12.19 -6.63 -26.04
C ASN A 68 -12.62 -5.38 -25.25
N GLY A 69 -12.84 -5.53 -23.93
CA GLY A 69 -13.25 -4.44 -23.04
C GLY A 69 -14.76 -4.28 -22.89
N ASN A 70 -15.57 -5.16 -23.47
CA ASN A 70 -17.03 -5.12 -23.34
C ASN A 70 -17.45 -5.59 -21.95
N LEU A 71 -18.48 -4.94 -21.39
CA LEU A 71 -19.06 -5.32 -20.10
C LEU A 71 -19.77 -6.67 -20.22
N LEU A 72 -19.45 -7.57 -19.30
CA LEU A 72 -20.08 -8.88 -19.16
C LEU A 72 -21.18 -8.88 -18.09
N GLU A 73 -21.21 -7.84 -17.26
CA GLU A 73 -22.13 -7.63 -16.16
C GLU A 73 -22.83 -6.28 -16.35
N SER A 74 -24.10 -6.22 -15.96
CA SER A 74 -24.98 -5.07 -16.22
C SER A 74 -25.55 -4.43 -14.96
N ARG A 75 -25.63 -5.20 -13.86
CA ARG A 75 -26.13 -4.77 -12.55
C ARG A 75 -25.29 -5.36 -11.41
N PRO A 76 -25.27 -4.74 -10.21
CA PRO A 76 -24.51 -5.24 -9.06
C PRO A 76 -24.80 -6.70 -8.72
N GLU A 77 -26.04 -7.16 -8.87
CA GLU A 77 -26.41 -8.54 -8.61
C GLU A 77 -25.70 -9.55 -9.52
N ASP A 78 -25.33 -9.17 -10.75
CA ASP A 78 -24.52 -10.03 -11.64
C ASP A 78 -23.11 -10.21 -11.03
N THR A 79 -22.54 -9.14 -10.49
CA THR A 79 -21.27 -9.18 -9.74
C THR A 79 -21.38 -10.05 -8.48
N PHE A 80 -22.51 -9.99 -7.76
CA PHE A 80 -22.72 -10.85 -6.58
C PHE A 80 -22.79 -12.32 -6.96
N VAL A 81 -23.46 -12.67 -8.07
CA VAL A 81 -23.45 -14.04 -8.61
C VAL A 81 -22.03 -14.50 -8.89
N ARG A 82 -21.23 -13.69 -9.60
CA ARG A 82 -19.83 -14.01 -9.91
C ARG A 82 -19.02 -14.27 -8.65
N ILE A 83 -19.03 -13.33 -7.70
CA ILE A 83 -18.21 -13.40 -6.49
C ILE A 83 -18.60 -14.62 -5.66
N SER A 84 -19.91 -14.83 -5.44
CA SER A 84 -20.42 -15.92 -4.62
C SER A 84 -20.10 -17.28 -5.21
N ALA A 85 -20.29 -17.45 -6.53
CA ALA A 85 -19.94 -18.69 -7.22
C ALA A 85 -18.42 -18.93 -7.22
N ALA A 86 -17.59 -17.89 -7.38
CA ALA A 86 -16.14 -18.02 -7.39
C ALA A 86 -15.60 -18.43 -6.01
N ILE A 87 -16.05 -17.77 -4.94
CA ILE A 87 -15.60 -18.06 -3.58
C ILE A 87 -16.10 -19.44 -3.13
N ALA A 88 -17.37 -19.77 -3.35
CA ALA A 88 -17.92 -21.07 -2.95
C ALA A 88 -17.36 -22.25 -3.77
N SER A 89 -16.65 -22.02 -4.89
CA SER A 89 -16.11 -23.11 -5.73
C SER A 89 -15.04 -23.98 -5.06
N VAL A 90 -14.46 -23.50 -3.95
CA VAL A 90 -13.45 -24.23 -3.17
C VAL A 90 -14.05 -25.22 -2.16
N GLU A 91 -15.36 -25.12 -1.92
CA GLU A 91 -16.06 -26.00 -0.97
C GLU A 91 -15.97 -27.47 -1.40
N PRO A 92 -15.97 -28.42 -0.44
CA PRO A 92 -15.51 -29.79 -0.66
C PRO A 92 -16.39 -30.59 -1.62
N ASP A 93 -17.71 -30.36 -1.59
CA ASP A 93 -18.71 -31.09 -2.37
C ASP A 93 -19.76 -30.16 -2.96
N GLU A 94 -20.55 -30.68 -3.91
CA GLU A 94 -21.51 -29.88 -4.68
C GLU A 94 -22.64 -29.30 -3.82
N ASP A 95 -23.04 -29.98 -2.74
CA ASP A 95 -24.12 -29.52 -1.87
C ASP A 95 -23.63 -28.33 -1.03
N LYS A 96 -22.43 -28.43 -0.46
CA LYS A 96 -21.78 -27.31 0.25
C LYS A 96 -21.45 -26.14 -0.66
N GLN A 97 -20.99 -26.41 -1.88
CA GLN A 97 -20.78 -25.39 -2.89
C GLN A 97 -22.07 -24.60 -3.16
N LYS A 98 -23.21 -25.27 -3.34
CA LYS A 98 -24.52 -24.61 -3.55
C LYS A 98 -24.98 -23.85 -2.31
N GLU A 99 -24.93 -24.49 -1.14
CA GLU A 99 -25.31 -23.90 0.16
C GLU A 99 -24.59 -22.57 0.38
N TRP A 100 -23.25 -22.59 0.32
CA TRP A 100 -22.44 -21.39 0.53
C TRP A 100 -22.56 -20.36 -0.59
N SER A 101 -22.72 -20.78 -1.85
CA SER A 101 -22.93 -19.83 -2.95
C SER A 101 -24.22 -19.01 -2.77
N LEU A 102 -25.26 -19.60 -2.18
CA LEU A 102 -26.52 -18.90 -1.86
C LEU A 102 -26.37 -18.00 -0.64
N ALA A 103 -25.69 -18.48 0.40
CA ALA A 103 -25.41 -17.69 1.59
C ALA A 103 -24.62 -16.42 1.26
N PHE A 104 -23.50 -16.56 0.53
CA PHE A 104 -22.69 -15.42 0.10
C PHE A 104 -23.47 -14.45 -0.80
N TYR A 105 -24.30 -14.96 -1.71
CA TYR A 105 -25.14 -14.11 -2.56
C TYR A 105 -26.08 -13.26 -1.70
N LYS A 106 -26.76 -13.90 -0.75
CA LYS A 106 -27.69 -13.23 0.16
C LYS A 106 -26.99 -12.16 0.99
N ASP A 107 -25.84 -12.47 1.58
CA ASP A 107 -25.09 -11.52 2.42
C ASP A 107 -24.57 -10.31 1.62
N LEU A 108 -24.13 -10.53 0.38
CA LEU A 108 -23.72 -9.44 -0.53
C LEU A 108 -24.92 -8.60 -0.96
N TYR A 109 -26.06 -9.24 -1.26
CA TYR A 109 -27.29 -8.57 -1.65
C TYR A 109 -27.89 -7.72 -0.52
N ASP A 110 -27.94 -8.26 0.69
CA ASP A 110 -28.46 -7.57 1.88
C ASP A 110 -27.48 -6.51 2.42
N GLY A 111 -26.26 -6.46 1.90
CA GLY A 111 -25.22 -5.53 2.34
C GLY A 111 -24.69 -5.83 3.75
N VAL A 112 -24.81 -7.09 4.22
CA VAL A 112 -24.28 -7.54 5.51
C VAL A 112 -22.78 -7.27 5.61
N PHE A 113 -22.07 -7.43 4.49
CA PHE A 113 -20.69 -6.97 4.35
C PHE A 113 -20.40 -6.50 2.91
N VAL A 114 -19.34 -5.71 2.76
CA VAL A 114 -18.85 -5.26 1.45
C VAL A 114 -17.39 -5.70 1.30
N PRO A 115 -17.06 -6.56 0.33
CA PRO A 115 -15.68 -6.96 0.09
C PRO A 115 -14.79 -5.78 -0.29
N GLY A 116 -13.48 -5.89 -0.04
CA GLY A 116 -12.51 -4.92 -0.55
C GLY A 116 -12.58 -4.80 -2.08
N GLY A 117 -12.31 -3.62 -2.62
CA GLY A 117 -12.50 -3.33 -4.05
C GLY A 117 -11.77 -4.28 -5.01
N ARG A 118 -10.62 -4.87 -4.61
CA ARG A 118 -9.92 -5.90 -5.40
C ARG A 118 -10.67 -7.22 -5.48
N VAL A 119 -11.33 -7.63 -4.40
CA VAL A 119 -12.18 -8.81 -4.38
C VAL A 119 -13.35 -8.60 -5.36
N ILE A 120 -14.01 -7.44 -5.30
CA ILE A 120 -15.13 -7.13 -6.20
C ILE A 120 -14.69 -7.13 -7.67
N ALA A 121 -13.57 -6.49 -7.98
CA ALA A 121 -13.05 -6.34 -9.35
C ALA A 121 -12.35 -7.60 -9.91
N GLY A 122 -11.96 -8.55 -9.06
CA GLY A 122 -11.05 -9.64 -9.42
C GLY A 122 -11.60 -11.05 -9.17
N ALA A 123 -12.45 -11.25 -8.18
CA ALA A 123 -12.93 -12.59 -7.85
C ALA A 123 -13.73 -13.18 -9.02
N GLY A 124 -13.31 -14.35 -9.50
CA GLY A 124 -13.95 -15.02 -10.63
C GLY A 124 -13.63 -14.44 -12.02
N ASP A 125 -12.70 -13.49 -12.15
CA ASP A 125 -12.16 -13.06 -13.46
C ASP A 125 -11.11 -14.07 -13.94
N LEU A 126 -11.47 -14.93 -14.91
CA LEU A 126 -10.53 -15.91 -15.46
C LEU A 126 -9.72 -15.39 -16.64
N TYR A 127 -10.03 -14.20 -17.15
CA TYR A 127 -9.27 -13.60 -18.25
C TYR A 127 -7.96 -12.99 -17.77
N ARG A 128 -7.92 -12.48 -16.55
CA ARG A 128 -6.79 -11.69 -16.03
C ARG A 128 -6.34 -12.20 -14.67
N LEU A 129 -5.02 -12.40 -14.53
CA LEU A 129 -4.42 -12.70 -13.24
C LEU A 129 -4.39 -11.42 -12.39
N LYS A 130 -5.21 -11.38 -11.34
CA LYS A 130 -5.31 -10.28 -10.38
C LYS A 130 -5.14 -10.84 -8.97
N THR A 131 -4.55 -10.06 -8.08
CA THR A 131 -4.61 -10.36 -6.65
C THR A 131 -5.96 -9.96 -6.08
N LEU A 132 -6.47 -10.74 -5.12
CA LEU A 132 -7.66 -10.38 -4.34
C LEU A 132 -7.30 -9.62 -3.06
N ALA A 133 -6.03 -9.67 -2.63
CA ALA A 133 -5.52 -8.86 -1.53
C ALA A 133 -5.23 -7.42 -2.00
N ASN A 134 -5.62 -6.43 -1.20
CA ASN A 134 -5.45 -5.02 -1.56
C ASN A 134 -4.03 -4.50 -1.26
N CYS A 135 -3.46 -4.90 -0.12
CA CYS A 135 -2.26 -4.31 0.46
C CYS A 135 -1.22 -5.39 0.75
N PHE A 136 0.03 -5.07 0.45
CA PHE A 136 1.19 -5.90 0.68
C PHE A 136 2.27 -5.09 1.41
N ALA A 137 3.18 -5.78 2.08
CA ALA A 137 4.40 -5.20 2.61
C ALA A 137 5.58 -5.94 1.99
N SER A 138 6.57 -5.20 1.49
CA SER A 138 7.86 -5.74 1.08
C SER A 138 8.90 -5.32 2.11
N LEU A 139 9.72 -6.27 2.51
CA LEU A 139 10.85 -6.07 3.39
C LEU A 139 12.11 -6.08 2.53
N ILE A 140 12.95 -5.07 2.70
CA ILE A 140 14.31 -5.13 2.18
C ILE A 140 15.09 -6.06 3.11
N GLU A 141 15.39 -7.28 2.65
CA GLU A 141 15.97 -8.35 3.48
C GLU A 141 17.38 -8.01 4.02
N GLY A 142 18.11 -7.16 3.32
CA GLY A 142 19.44 -6.72 3.76
C GLY A 142 19.85 -5.39 3.14
N ASP A 143 20.82 -4.74 3.78
CA ASP A 143 21.40 -3.48 3.31
C ASP A 143 22.42 -3.72 2.19
N ASN A 144 21.93 -4.16 1.03
CA ASN A 144 22.68 -4.43 -0.20
C ASN A 144 21.82 -4.18 -1.45
N ILE A 145 22.48 -4.06 -2.60
CA ILE A 145 21.83 -3.72 -3.87
C ILE A 145 20.85 -4.81 -4.31
N GLU A 146 21.22 -6.08 -4.15
CA GLU A 146 20.40 -7.23 -4.54
C GLU A 146 19.04 -7.20 -3.81
N SER A 147 19.05 -6.94 -2.51
CA SER A 147 17.84 -6.88 -1.67
C SER A 147 16.98 -5.67 -2.01
N ILE A 148 17.59 -4.51 -2.28
CA ILE A 148 16.88 -3.30 -2.73
C ILE A 148 16.15 -3.57 -4.04
N TYR A 149 16.85 -4.14 -5.03
CA TYR A 149 16.26 -4.42 -6.34
C TYR A 149 15.26 -5.59 -6.32
N LYS A 150 15.44 -6.57 -5.42
CA LYS A 150 14.43 -7.61 -5.16
C LYS A 150 13.14 -6.98 -4.64
N SER A 151 13.21 -6.06 -3.68
CA SER A 151 12.04 -5.33 -3.19
C SER A 151 11.38 -4.48 -4.30
N ALA A 152 12.17 -3.83 -5.17
CA ALA A 152 11.63 -3.12 -6.33
C ALA A 152 10.94 -4.05 -7.35
N TYR A 153 11.49 -5.26 -7.56
CA TYR A 153 10.86 -6.30 -8.36
C TYR A 153 9.52 -6.76 -7.74
N GLU A 154 9.47 -6.97 -6.42
CA GLU A 154 8.24 -7.31 -5.71
C GLU A 154 7.18 -6.21 -5.83
N CYS A 155 7.58 -4.94 -5.74
CA CYS A 155 6.71 -3.80 -6.03
C CYS A 155 6.13 -3.92 -7.45
N ALA A 156 6.99 -4.14 -8.45
CA ALA A 156 6.57 -4.27 -9.84
C ALA A 156 5.56 -5.41 -10.06
N ARG A 157 5.82 -6.59 -9.47
CA ARG A 157 4.89 -7.74 -9.54
C ARG A 157 3.57 -7.44 -8.86
N THR A 158 3.62 -6.85 -7.66
CA THR A 158 2.44 -6.45 -6.91
C THR A 158 1.57 -5.49 -7.71
N TYR A 159 2.16 -4.47 -8.34
CA TYR A 159 1.43 -3.54 -9.18
C TYR A 159 0.84 -4.22 -10.42
N SER A 160 1.58 -5.13 -11.06
CA SER A 160 1.10 -5.86 -12.24
C SER A 160 -0.16 -6.69 -11.96
N PHE A 161 -0.36 -7.10 -10.70
CA PHE A 161 -1.55 -7.82 -10.24
C PHE A 161 -2.64 -6.92 -9.65
N GLY A 162 -2.35 -5.62 -9.50
CA GLY A 162 -3.26 -4.63 -8.94
C GLY A 162 -3.10 -4.39 -7.43
N GLY A 163 -2.14 -4.98 -6.74
CA GLY A 163 -1.91 -4.68 -5.32
C GLY A 163 -1.33 -3.29 -5.09
N GLY A 164 -1.52 -2.73 -3.89
CA GLY A 164 -0.67 -1.66 -3.34
C GLY A 164 0.38 -2.26 -2.41
N ILE A 165 1.52 -1.59 -2.24
CA ILE A 165 2.64 -2.12 -1.46
C ILE A 165 3.26 -1.05 -0.55
N GLY A 166 3.67 -1.47 0.65
CA GLY A 166 4.51 -0.71 1.56
C GLY A 166 5.96 -1.21 1.50
N VAL A 167 6.93 -0.31 1.50
CA VAL A 167 8.36 -0.64 1.59
C VAL A 167 8.97 0.11 2.77
N ASP A 168 9.66 -0.62 3.65
CA ASP A 168 10.42 -0.01 4.74
C ASP A 168 11.89 0.12 4.37
N ILE A 169 12.41 1.35 4.41
CA ILE A 169 13.80 1.66 4.05
C ILE A 169 14.69 1.87 5.28
N SER A 170 14.21 1.61 6.50
CA SER A 170 14.96 1.89 7.73
C SER A 170 16.21 1.03 7.90
N ILE A 171 16.28 -0.11 7.22
CA ILE A 171 17.45 -1.01 7.24
C ILE A 171 18.61 -0.46 6.41
N LEU A 172 18.35 0.45 5.47
CA LEU A 172 19.35 0.95 4.55
C LEU A 172 20.30 1.90 5.28
N ARG A 173 21.61 1.78 5.03
CA ARG A 173 22.60 2.67 5.64
C ARG A 173 22.34 4.14 5.30
N PRO A 174 22.64 5.07 6.22
CA PRO A 174 22.45 6.49 5.98
C PRO A 174 23.43 7.04 4.95
N LYS A 175 23.16 8.24 4.48
CA LYS A 175 24.02 8.97 3.54
C LYS A 175 25.45 9.11 4.09
N ASP A 176 26.44 9.08 3.18
CA ASP A 176 27.87 9.21 3.47
C ASP A 176 28.51 8.06 4.29
N SER A 177 27.74 7.01 4.58
CA SER A 177 28.26 5.74 5.11
C SER A 177 29.31 5.15 4.16
N VAL A 178 30.39 4.59 4.71
CA VAL A 178 31.43 3.92 3.91
C VAL A 178 30.83 2.71 3.19
N VAL A 179 31.15 2.55 1.91
CA VAL A 179 30.83 1.37 1.11
C VAL A 179 32.10 0.85 0.45
N HIS A 180 32.20 -0.46 0.29
CA HIS A 180 33.37 -1.11 -0.34
C HIS A 180 33.10 -1.45 -1.80
N ASN A 181 32.61 -0.46 -2.56
CA ASN A 181 32.37 -0.56 -3.99
C ASN A 181 32.89 0.72 -4.68
N ALA A 182 32.69 0.84 -5.99
CA ALA A 182 33.19 1.97 -6.78
C ALA A 182 32.70 3.36 -6.34
N SER A 183 31.71 3.45 -5.46
CA SER A 183 31.15 4.71 -4.97
C SER A 183 31.89 5.29 -3.75
N ASP A 184 32.67 4.47 -3.02
CA ASP A 184 33.34 4.76 -1.72
C ASP A 184 32.40 5.18 -0.56
N ARG A 185 31.31 5.91 -0.86
CA ARG A 185 30.28 6.43 0.04
C ARG A 185 28.88 6.13 -0.47
N SER A 186 27.96 5.88 0.46
CA SER A 186 26.53 5.65 0.19
C SER A 186 25.80 6.95 -0.14
N THR A 187 24.86 6.89 -1.08
CA THR A 187 23.91 7.97 -1.38
C THR A 187 22.78 8.09 -0.34
N GLY A 188 22.68 7.14 0.59
CA GLY A 188 21.72 7.11 1.70
C GLY A 188 20.39 6.45 1.37
N ALA A 189 19.63 6.13 2.42
CA ALA A 189 18.37 5.38 2.33
C ALA A 189 17.32 6.12 1.47
N VAL A 190 17.25 7.45 1.62
CA VAL A 190 16.28 8.31 0.93
C VAL A 190 16.50 8.34 -0.57
N SER A 191 17.74 8.16 -1.04
CA SER A 191 18.05 8.17 -2.48
C SER A 191 17.38 7.04 -3.26
N PHE A 192 17.17 5.88 -2.63
CA PHE A 192 16.50 4.73 -3.27
C PHE A 192 14.98 4.91 -3.39
N MET A 193 14.40 5.93 -2.76
CA MET A 193 12.97 6.20 -2.92
C MET A 193 12.61 6.60 -4.36
N ASP A 194 13.54 7.19 -5.12
CA ASP A 194 13.35 7.50 -6.54
C ASP A 194 13.13 6.21 -7.36
N LEU A 195 13.87 5.14 -7.06
CA LEU A 195 13.69 3.82 -7.69
C LEU A 195 12.26 3.32 -7.46
N PHE A 196 11.82 3.23 -6.20
CA PHE A 196 10.49 2.72 -5.88
C PHE A 196 9.36 3.60 -6.44
N SER A 197 9.51 4.91 -6.37
CA SER A 197 8.57 5.88 -6.94
C SER A 197 8.47 5.71 -8.46
N LEU A 198 9.60 5.64 -9.16
CA LEU A 198 9.60 5.49 -10.61
C LEU A 198 8.98 4.14 -11.02
N THR A 199 9.35 3.04 -10.36
CA THR A 199 8.71 1.73 -10.59
C THR A 199 7.19 1.80 -10.46
N THR A 200 6.69 2.53 -9.46
CA THR A 200 5.26 2.73 -9.21
C THR A 200 4.58 3.56 -10.30
N GLY A 201 5.28 4.58 -10.81
CA GLY A 201 4.80 5.43 -11.90
C GLY A 201 4.76 4.72 -13.26
N LEU A 202 5.72 3.81 -13.52
CA LEU A 202 5.83 3.06 -14.77
C LEU A 202 4.77 1.97 -14.89
N ILE A 203 4.43 1.30 -13.79
CA ILE A 203 3.50 0.17 -13.82
C ILE A 203 2.10 0.66 -13.44
N GLY A 204 1.39 1.12 -14.47
CA GLY A 204 0.00 1.54 -14.37
C GLY A 204 -0.96 0.36 -14.13
N GLN A 205 -2.01 0.61 -13.35
CA GLN A 205 -3.08 -0.34 -13.07
C GLN A 205 -4.39 0.14 -13.70
N SER A 206 -4.71 -0.29 -14.93
CA SER A 206 -6.02 -0.08 -15.59
C SER A 206 -6.71 1.27 -15.29
N GLY A 207 -6.02 2.38 -15.57
CA GLY A 207 -6.54 3.74 -15.33
C GLY A 207 -6.33 4.30 -13.91
N ARG A 208 -5.51 3.64 -13.09
CA ARG A 208 -4.96 4.12 -11.81
C ARG A 208 -3.44 3.95 -11.78
N ARG A 209 -2.77 4.79 -11.01
CA ARG A 209 -1.34 4.63 -10.70
C ARG A 209 -1.17 3.55 -9.62
N GLY A 210 0.00 2.90 -9.57
CA GLY A 210 0.35 2.03 -8.46
C GLY A 210 0.26 2.80 -7.12
N ALA A 211 0.00 2.08 -6.04
CA ALA A 211 -0.06 2.65 -4.71
C ALA A 211 1.14 2.18 -3.89
N LEU A 212 2.01 3.12 -3.53
CA LEU A 212 3.22 2.90 -2.75
C LEU A 212 3.17 3.70 -1.46
N MET A 213 3.52 3.07 -0.35
CA MET A 213 3.89 3.73 0.88
C MET A 213 5.36 3.40 1.18
N ILE A 214 6.19 4.42 1.41
CA ILE A 214 7.55 4.22 1.90
C ILE A 214 7.59 4.65 3.36
N THR A 215 8.17 3.80 4.20
CA THR A 215 8.34 4.06 5.63
C THR A 215 9.80 4.14 6.03
N ILE A 216 10.09 5.01 6.99
CA ILE A 216 11.38 5.06 7.68
C ILE A 216 11.16 5.26 9.19
N ASP A 217 12.04 4.71 10.01
CA ASP A 217 12.05 4.94 11.45
C ASP A 217 12.42 6.40 11.79
N VAL A 218 11.73 7.00 12.74
CA VAL A 218 12.00 8.37 13.20
C VAL A 218 13.43 8.56 13.73
N LYS A 219 14.08 7.49 14.21
CA LYS A 219 15.45 7.50 14.73
C LYS A 219 16.50 7.36 13.62
N HIS A 220 16.09 7.09 12.37
CA HIS A 220 17.02 6.90 11.28
C HIS A 220 17.78 8.20 10.97
N PRO A 221 19.11 8.19 10.76
CA PRO A 221 19.89 9.42 10.54
C PRO A 221 19.41 10.25 9.33
N ASP A 222 18.93 9.60 8.27
CA ASP A 222 18.36 10.27 7.09
C ASP A 222 16.92 10.80 7.29
N ILE A 223 16.34 10.76 8.50
CA ILE A 223 14.95 11.18 8.75
C ILE A 223 14.67 12.62 8.29
N LEU A 224 15.63 13.53 8.48
CA LEU A 224 15.47 14.94 8.08
C LEU A 224 15.42 15.12 6.56
N ASP A 225 16.15 14.28 5.82
CA ASP A 225 16.08 14.25 4.36
C ASP A 225 14.77 13.60 3.90
N PHE A 226 14.34 12.53 4.58
CA PHE A 226 13.09 11.84 4.28
C PHE A 226 11.86 12.76 4.39
N ILE A 227 11.73 13.54 5.47
CA ILE A 227 10.59 14.46 5.65
C ILE A 227 10.60 15.62 4.66
N GLN A 228 11.77 15.92 4.07
CA GLN A 228 11.96 17.01 3.11
C GLN A 228 12.01 16.52 1.66
N VAL A 229 11.88 15.22 1.41
CA VAL A 229 12.10 14.60 0.08
C VAL A 229 11.17 15.10 -1.01
N LYS A 230 10.02 15.68 -0.62
CA LYS A 230 9.02 16.29 -1.52
C LYS A 230 9.08 17.82 -1.58
N LYS A 231 10.02 18.43 -0.86
CA LYS A 231 10.18 19.89 -0.77
C LYS A 231 11.53 20.35 -1.26
N LYS A 232 12.58 19.55 -1.03
CA LYS A 232 13.94 19.85 -1.46
C LYS A 232 14.20 19.35 -2.88
N ALA A 233 15.01 20.11 -3.60
CA ALA A 233 15.56 19.73 -4.89
C ALA A 233 16.37 18.42 -4.77
N ASN A 234 16.00 17.42 -5.58
CA ASN A 234 16.81 16.22 -5.72
C ASN A 234 18.00 16.48 -6.67
N TRP A 235 18.79 15.45 -6.97
CA TRP A 235 19.96 15.61 -7.84
C TRP A 235 19.58 16.03 -9.28
N ILE A 236 18.43 15.55 -9.78
CA ILE A 236 17.90 15.91 -11.10
C ILE A 236 17.49 17.38 -11.12
N SER A 237 16.71 17.82 -10.12
CA SER A 237 16.27 19.21 -10.04
C SER A 237 17.47 20.16 -9.99
N ARG A 238 18.49 19.82 -9.18
CA ARG A 238 19.73 20.61 -9.07
C ARG A 238 20.47 20.70 -10.39
N GLN A 239 20.66 19.58 -11.09
CA GLN A 239 21.34 19.57 -12.38
C GLN A 239 20.61 20.40 -13.44
N ILE A 240 19.27 20.34 -13.46
CA ILE A 240 18.46 21.18 -14.35
C ILE A 240 18.64 22.66 -14.00
N MET A 241 18.56 23.02 -12.72
CA MET A 241 18.70 24.40 -12.29
C MET A 241 20.10 24.97 -12.55
N GLU A 242 21.16 24.18 -12.39
CA GLU A 242 22.53 24.57 -12.72
C GLU A 242 22.66 24.93 -14.21
N GLN A 243 22.13 24.09 -15.10
CA GLN A 243 22.15 24.35 -16.54
C GLN A 243 21.35 25.60 -16.93
N ILE A 244 20.18 25.81 -16.32
CA ILE A 244 19.36 26.99 -16.55
C ILE A 244 20.07 28.25 -16.05
N ASN A 245 20.69 28.19 -14.87
CA ASN A 245 21.45 29.30 -14.30
C ASN A 245 22.65 29.68 -15.18
N TRP A 246 23.38 28.69 -15.72
CA TRP A 246 24.49 28.93 -16.66
C TRP A 246 24.06 29.62 -17.96
N SER A 247 22.80 29.50 -18.35
CA SER A 247 22.30 30.19 -19.55
C SER A 247 22.31 31.71 -19.40
N GLY A 248 22.24 32.23 -18.17
CA GLY A 248 22.16 33.67 -17.87
C GLY A 248 20.91 34.35 -18.44
N LYS A 249 19.88 33.59 -18.85
CA LYS A 249 18.70 34.11 -19.54
C LYS A 249 17.55 34.55 -18.63
N PHE A 250 17.63 34.21 -17.35
CA PHE A 250 16.54 34.36 -16.39
C PHE A 250 17.00 35.21 -15.21
N ASP A 251 16.12 36.08 -14.72
CA ASP A 251 16.33 36.80 -13.47
C ASP A 251 16.09 35.90 -12.24
N GLU A 252 16.41 36.41 -11.06
CA GLU A 252 16.28 35.65 -9.80
C GLU A 252 14.84 35.21 -9.49
N GLN A 253 13.85 36.03 -9.84
CA GLN A 253 12.45 35.71 -9.58
C GLN A 253 11.99 34.56 -10.49
N GLN A 254 12.33 34.65 -11.78
CA GLN A 254 12.07 33.61 -12.77
C GLN A 254 12.77 32.30 -12.40
N LEU A 255 14.04 32.36 -11.96
CA LEU A 255 14.77 31.17 -11.53
C LEU A 255 14.09 30.45 -10.36
N LYS A 256 13.53 31.20 -9.40
CA LYS A 256 12.81 30.62 -8.26
C LYS A 256 11.47 29.97 -8.66
N GLU A 257 10.75 30.58 -9.60
CA GLU A 257 9.53 30.00 -10.17
C GLU A 257 9.83 28.71 -10.94
N ILE A 258 10.89 28.74 -11.76
CA ILE A 258 11.38 27.57 -12.50
C ILE A 258 11.80 26.47 -11.52
N GLU A 259 12.56 26.79 -10.47
CA GLU A 259 12.98 25.81 -9.46
C GLU A 259 11.78 25.12 -8.83
N THR A 260 10.75 25.88 -8.45
CA THR A 260 9.51 25.34 -7.88
C THR A 260 8.87 24.36 -8.86
N GLN A 261 8.72 24.73 -10.13
CA GLN A 261 8.14 23.86 -11.15
C GLN A 261 8.99 22.61 -11.42
N VAL A 262 10.31 22.74 -11.44
CA VAL A 262 11.23 21.63 -11.65
C VAL A 262 11.12 20.64 -10.48
N ILE A 263 11.18 21.12 -9.24
CA ILE A 263 11.01 20.29 -8.04
C ILE A 263 9.66 19.57 -8.10
N GLU A 264 8.57 20.29 -8.36
CA GLU A 264 7.23 19.70 -8.40
C GLU A 264 7.10 18.54 -9.41
N ASN A 265 7.84 18.62 -10.52
CA ASN A 265 7.79 17.63 -11.59
C ASN A 265 8.81 16.50 -11.48
N THR A 266 9.92 16.72 -10.77
CA THR A 266 11.05 15.77 -10.65
C THR A 266 11.16 15.10 -9.29
N GLN A 267 10.46 15.60 -8.27
CA GLN A 267 10.41 14.99 -6.94
C GLN A 267 9.80 13.58 -6.94
N ILE A 268 9.80 12.99 -5.76
CA ILE A 268 9.09 11.74 -5.47
C ILE A 268 7.58 11.95 -5.54
N ARG A 269 6.97 11.51 -6.66
CA ARG A 269 5.55 11.74 -6.96
C ARG A 269 4.65 10.54 -6.70
N PHE A 270 5.17 9.32 -6.85
CA PHE A 270 4.37 8.10 -6.85
C PHE A 270 4.55 7.28 -5.58
N ALA A 271 4.87 7.95 -4.47
CA ALA A 271 4.95 7.34 -3.15
C ALA A 271 4.29 8.24 -2.11
N ASN A 272 3.52 7.64 -1.21
CA ASN A 272 3.22 8.25 0.07
C ASN A 272 4.41 8.01 1.01
N ILE A 273 4.72 9.00 1.84
CA ILE A 273 5.79 8.89 2.83
C ILE A 273 5.14 8.80 4.20
N SER A 274 5.63 7.91 5.04
CA SER A 274 5.13 7.74 6.41
C SER A 274 6.30 7.47 7.34
N ILE A 275 6.24 8.01 8.55
CA ILE A 275 7.31 7.85 9.53
C ILE A 275 6.81 6.85 10.57
N LYS A 276 7.63 5.85 10.88
CA LYS A 276 7.39 4.99 12.04
C LYS A 276 7.85 5.76 13.27
N VAL A 277 6.89 6.19 14.07
CA VAL A 277 7.14 6.81 15.36
C VAL A 277 6.96 5.76 16.44
N THR A 278 7.82 5.83 17.46
CA THR A 278 7.70 4.97 18.63
C THR A 278 6.97 5.71 19.75
N ASP A 279 6.39 4.99 20.71
CA ASP A 279 5.68 5.60 21.84
C ASP A 279 6.59 6.55 22.62
N GLU A 280 7.89 6.20 22.73
CA GLU A 280 8.91 7.05 23.36
C GLU A 280 9.07 8.40 22.66
N PHE A 281 9.05 8.40 21.32
CA PHE A 281 9.15 9.64 20.55
C PHE A 281 7.91 10.50 20.80
N MET A 282 6.73 9.90 20.77
CA MET A 282 5.47 10.62 21.00
C MET A 282 5.37 11.17 22.43
N GLN A 283 5.89 10.44 23.42
CA GLN A 283 6.01 10.92 24.80
C GLN A 283 6.97 12.11 24.90
N ALA A 284 8.15 12.05 24.27
CA ALA A 284 9.09 13.16 24.25
C ALA A 284 8.48 14.42 23.58
N VAL A 285 7.65 14.24 22.54
CA VAL A 285 6.91 15.35 21.91
C VAL A 285 5.88 15.96 22.87
N ASP A 286 5.12 15.14 23.60
CA ASP A 286 4.15 15.62 24.59
C ASP A 286 4.84 16.35 25.75
N GLU A 287 5.97 15.83 26.25
CA GLU A 287 6.82 16.51 27.23
C GLU A 287 7.33 17.86 26.72
N GLN A 288 7.86 17.90 25.50
CA GLN A 288 8.31 19.15 24.88
C GLN A 288 7.16 20.15 24.71
N TYR A 289 5.94 19.70 24.39
CA TYR A 289 4.78 20.58 24.26
C TYR A 289 4.36 21.18 25.62
N ARG A 290 4.39 20.36 26.69
CA ARG A 290 3.99 20.79 28.04
C ARG A 290 5.01 21.68 28.72
N PHE A 291 6.30 21.37 28.59
CA PHE A 291 7.36 22.00 29.35
C PHE A 291 8.22 22.95 28.51
N GLY A 292 8.26 22.77 27.19
CA GLY A 292 9.13 23.51 26.27
C GLY A 292 10.39 22.72 25.88
N LYS A 293 11.04 23.15 24.80
CA LYS A 293 12.22 22.51 24.19
C LYS A 293 13.46 22.48 25.10
N ASN A 294 13.61 23.48 25.97
CA ASN A 294 14.83 23.71 26.75
C ASN A 294 14.59 23.39 28.23
N LYS A 295 13.94 22.26 28.53
CA LYS A 295 13.69 21.82 29.90
C LYS A 295 14.32 20.46 30.17
N ILE A 296 14.93 20.32 31.35
CA ILE A 296 15.36 19.04 31.90
C ILE A 296 14.28 18.56 32.86
N LEU A 297 13.71 17.38 32.62
CA LEU A 297 12.65 16.79 33.44
C LEU A 297 13.21 15.71 34.36
N LEU A 298 13.00 15.87 35.66
CA LEU A 298 13.38 14.90 36.68
C LEU A 298 12.18 14.07 37.09
N TYR A 299 12.25 12.77 36.78
CA TYR A 299 11.22 11.80 37.11
C TYR A 299 11.66 10.83 38.19
N LYS A 300 10.75 10.52 39.12
CA LYS A 300 10.88 9.41 40.07
C LYS A 300 10.07 8.22 39.59
N LYS A 301 10.66 7.03 39.56
CA LYS A 301 9.93 5.81 39.18
C LYS A 301 9.06 5.32 40.34
N ASN A 302 7.77 5.12 40.09
CA ASN A 302 6.79 4.71 41.11
C ASN A 302 6.89 3.21 41.47
N SER A 303 7.44 2.37 40.57
CA SER A 303 7.52 0.92 40.74
C SER A 303 8.96 0.39 40.65
N LYS A 304 9.38 -0.38 41.68
CA LYS A 304 10.65 -1.12 41.76
C LYS A 304 10.62 -2.46 40.99
N LYS A 305 9.73 -2.68 40.02
CA LYS A 305 9.90 -3.86 39.15
C LYS A 305 11.17 -3.65 38.31
N THR A 306 12.26 -4.27 38.76
CA THR A 306 13.46 -4.45 37.96
C THR A 306 13.05 -5.27 36.74
N VAL A 307 13.00 -4.63 35.58
CA VAL A 307 12.89 -5.35 34.31
C VAL A 307 14.24 -6.02 34.11
N ARG A 308 14.36 -7.31 34.48
CA ARG A 308 15.62 -8.07 34.40
C ARG A 308 15.94 -8.54 32.99
N THR A 309 15.03 -8.32 32.04
CA THR A 309 15.12 -8.78 30.66
C THR A 309 14.56 -7.71 29.75
N ALA A 310 15.45 -7.06 29.00
CA ALA A 310 15.09 -6.39 27.76
C ALA A 310 15.06 -7.47 26.69
N TYR A 311 13.98 -7.55 25.90
CA TYR A 311 13.98 -8.39 24.70
C TYR A 311 14.91 -7.72 23.68
N LEU A 312 16.11 -8.27 23.54
CA LEU A 312 16.98 -8.08 22.40
C LEU A 312 16.73 -9.26 21.45
N GLU A 313 16.09 -9.00 20.32
CA GLU A 313 16.24 -9.86 19.14
C GLU A 313 17.26 -9.23 18.19
N ASP A 314 18.12 -10.11 17.65
CA ASP A 314 19.47 -9.89 17.10
C ASP A 314 19.55 -9.24 15.70
N VAL A 315 18.79 -8.20 15.39
CA VAL A 315 19.05 -7.44 14.14
C VAL A 315 18.76 -5.95 14.32
N THR A 316 19.71 -5.26 14.95
CA THR A 316 19.86 -3.79 14.97
C THR A 316 18.71 -3.00 15.60
N HIS A 317 18.86 -2.64 16.88
CA HIS A 317 18.07 -1.59 17.53
C HIS A 317 19.01 -0.49 18.04
N TYR A 318 18.86 0.72 17.50
CA TYR A 318 19.50 1.89 18.10
C TYR A 318 18.63 2.42 19.25
N SER A 319 18.99 2.04 20.47
CA SER A 319 18.85 2.90 21.65
C SER A 319 20.04 2.65 22.56
N ILE A 320 21.05 3.52 22.45
CA ILE A 320 22.20 3.47 23.36
C ILE A 320 21.95 4.30 24.64
N ALA A 321 20.87 5.09 24.73
CA ALA A 321 20.71 5.95 25.92
C ALA A 321 19.29 6.37 26.34
N MET A 322 18.21 5.96 25.68
CA MET A 322 16.86 6.33 26.12
C MET A 322 16.00 5.08 26.33
N PRO A 323 15.75 4.65 27.58
CA PRO A 323 14.82 3.57 27.84
C PRO A 323 13.41 4.03 27.43
N CYS A 324 12.63 3.09 26.89
CA CYS A 324 11.19 3.22 26.73
C CYS A 324 10.53 3.49 28.08
N LYS A 325 10.39 4.76 28.45
CA LYS A 325 9.79 5.17 29.71
C LYS A 325 8.29 5.29 29.49
N ASP A 326 7.53 4.27 29.88
CA ASP A 326 6.11 4.47 30.11
C ASP A 326 5.91 5.51 31.23
N ILE A 327 5.61 6.75 30.86
CA ILE A 327 5.43 7.91 31.77
C ILE A 327 4.41 7.62 32.88
N SER A 328 3.42 6.76 32.64
CA SER A 328 2.44 6.39 33.67
C SER A 328 3.08 5.71 34.90
N GLN A 329 4.30 5.16 34.74
CA GLN A 329 5.07 4.53 35.81
C GLN A 329 6.00 5.49 36.56
N TYR A 330 5.98 6.78 36.22
CA TYR A 330 6.85 7.80 36.78
C TYR A 330 6.05 8.98 37.32
N GLU A 331 6.52 9.55 38.42
CA GLU A 331 6.06 10.82 39.00
C GLU A 331 7.06 11.90 38.60
N LEU A 332 6.60 12.98 37.96
CA LEU A 332 7.44 14.15 37.68
C LEU A 332 7.72 14.87 39.01
N LEU A 333 8.99 14.96 39.40
CA LEU A 333 9.39 15.66 40.61
C LEU A 333 9.65 17.14 40.36
N GLN A 334 10.39 17.45 39.30
CA GLN A 334 10.86 18.80 39.03
C GLN A 334 11.22 19.00 37.56
N SER A 335 11.14 20.24 37.08
CA SER A 335 11.64 20.67 35.78
C SER A 335 12.64 21.81 35.95
N PHE A 336 13.74 21.78 35.21
CA PHE A 336 14.78 22.82 35.21
C PHE A 336 14.92 23.41 33.81
N ASP A 337 15.39 24.65 33.69
CA ASP A 337 15.87 25.17 32.42
C ASP A 337 17.16 24.47 32.00
N SER A 338 17.31 24.14 30.71
CA SER A 338 18.58 23.67 30.17
C SER A 338 19.60 24.80 30.14
N PHE A 339 20.88 24.47 30.23
CA PHE A 339 22.00 25.43 30.22
C PHE A 339 22.26 26.11 28.86
N GLU A 340 21.36 25.97 27.89
CA GLU A 340 21.46 26.50 26.52
C GLU A 340 20.58 27.73 26.31
#